data_AF-A0A3N5G4V8-F1
#
_entry.id   AF-A0A3N5G4V8-F1
#
_cell.length_a   1.000
_cell.length_b   1.000
_cell.length_c   1.000
_cell.angle_alpha   90.00
_cell.angle_beta   90.00
_cell.angle_gamma   90.00
#
_symmetry.space_group_name_H-M   'P 1'
#
loop_
_entity.id
_entity.type
_entity.pdbx_description
1 polymer ?
#
loop_
_entity_poly.entity_id
_entity_poly.type
_entity_poly.pdbx_seq_one_letter_code
_entity_poly.pdbx_strand_id
1 'polypeptide(L)' 'MTIREIVESDRPDWVRLRDALWPGSLSDHDAETRKYFAERPEVPTVFVAEADGRLVGFLEL' A
#
# COMPACT_ATOMS: atom_id res chain seq x y z
N MET A 1 6.35 12.11 11.23
CA MET A 1 5.42 11.05 10.81
C MET A 1 4.19 11.72 10.23
N THR A 2 3.78 11.31 9.03
CA THR A 2 2.62 11.87 8.31
C THR A 2 1.72 10.73 7.89
N ILE A 3 0.40 10.90 8.01
CA ILE A 3 -0.60 9.98 7.46
C ILE A 3 -1.21 10.63 6.23
N ARG A 4 -1.25 9.90 5.12
CA ARG A 4 -1.74 10.38 3.83
C ARG A 4 -2.36 9.25 3.02
N GLU A 5 -3.10 9.60 1.99
CA GLU A 5 -3.51 8.64 0.97
C GLU A 5 -2.29 8.03 0.29
N ILE A 6 -2.42 6.77 -0.10
CA ILE A 6 -1.38 6.08 -0.84
C ILE A 6 -1.27 6.63 -2.28
N VAL A 7 -0.06 6.73 -2.80
CA VAL A 7 0.20 7.06 -4.21
C VAL A 7 0.93 5.92 -4.92
N GLU A 8 0.90 5.89 -6.25
CA GLU A 8 1.44 4.76 -7.02
C GLU A 8 2.93 4.48 -6.75
N SER A 9 3.72 5.51 -6.46
CA SER A 9 5.15 5.36 -6.13
C SER A 9 5.39 4.62 -4.81
N ASP A 10 4.40 4.53 -3.92
CA ASP A 10 4.49 3.82 -2.65
C ASP A 10 4.36 2.30 -2.81
N ARG A 11 3.91 1.83 -3.97
CA ARG A 11 3.54 0.43 -4.21
C ARG A 11 4.61 -0.59 -3.76
N PRO A 12 5.92 -0.41 -4.01
CA PRO A 12 6.93 -1.35 -3.53
C PRO A 12 6.96 -1.48 -2.00
N ASP A 13 6.79 -0.36 -1.30
CA ASP A 13 6.81 -0.30 0.16
C ASP A 13 5.51 -0.87 0.75
N TRP A 14 4.37 -0.64 0.10
CA TRP A 14 3.10 -1.23 0.47
C TRP A 14 3.11 -2.76 0.31
N VAL A 15 3.63 -3.30 -0.79
CA VAL A 15 3.81 -4.75 -0.98
C VAL A 15 4.67 -5.36 0.12
N ARG A 16 5.79 -4.71 0.47
CA ARG A 16 6.66 -5.14 1.57
C ARG A 16 5.92 -5.17 2.91
N LEU A 17 5.09 -4.15 3.20
CA LEU A 17 4.31 -4.11 4.44
C LEU A 17 3.20 -5.16 4.47
N ARG A 18 2.53 -5.42 3.34
CA ARG A 18 1.52 -6.48 3.20
C ARG A 18 2.12 -7.87 3.41
N ASP A 19 3.29 -8.15 2.83
CA ASP A 19 4.03 -9.41 3.03
C ASP A 19 4.39 -9.65 4.50
N ALA A 20 4.71 -8.58 5.24
CA ALA A 20 4.99 -8.65 6.67
C ALA A 20 3.73 -8.85 7.54
N LEU A 21 2.57 -8.32 7.12
CA LEU A 21 1.32 -8.40 7.89
C LEU A 21 0.51 -9.66 7.58
N TRP A 22 0.38 -9.99 6.31
CA TRP A 22 -0.42 -11.11 5.81
C TRP A 22 0.47 -12.15 5.14
N PRO A 23 0.78 -13.26 5.83
CA PRO A 23 1.54 -14.35 5.23
C PRO A 23 0.78 -14.90 4.04
N GLY A 24 1.43 -14.94 2.87
CA GLY A 24 0.80 -15.31 1.60
C GLY A 24 1.80 -15.25 0.45
N SER A 25 1.30 -15.28 -0.78
CA SER A 25 2.16 -15.15 -1.95
C SER A 25 2.47 -13.68 -2.23
N LEU A 26 3.76 -13.33 -2.25
CA LEU A 26 4.25 -12.02 -2.68
C LEU A 26 3.74 -11.64 -4.09
N SER A 27 3.54 -12.63 -4.98
CA SER A 27 2.99 -12.38 -6.32
C SER A 27 1.57 -11.84 -6.28
N ASP A 28 0.77 -12.31 -5.33
CA ASP A 28 -0.64 -11.96 -5.24
C ASP A 28 -0.77 -10.55 -4.65
N HIS A 29 0.03 -10.24 -3.62
CA HIS A 29 0.17 -8.86 -3.12
C HIS A 29 0.61 -7.90 -4.22
N ASP A 30 1.61 -8.26 -5.04
CA ASP A 30 2.06 -7.41 -6.15
C ASP A 30 0.96 -7.19 -7.20
N ALA A 31 0.19 -8.23 -7.55
CA ALA A 31 -0.90 -8.13 -8.51
C ALA A 31 -2.06 -7.27 -8.00
N GLU A 32 -2.46 -7.45 -6.74
CA GLU A 32 -3.56 -6.71 -6.11
C GLU A 32 -3.23 -5.21 -5.97
N THR A 33 -2.02 -4.87 -5.55
CA THR A 33 -1.60 -3.47 -5.45
C THR A 33 -1.54 -2.77 -6.81
N ARG A 34 -1.19 -3.48 -7.90
CA ARG A 34 -1.28 -2.92 -9.27
C ARG A 34 -2.73 -2.69 -9.68
N LYS A 35 -3.60 -3.65 -9.38
CA LYS A 35 -5.04 -3.56 -9.70
C LYS A 35 -5.68 -2.34 -9.02
N TYR A 36 -5.35 -2.08 -7.76
CA TYR A 36 -5.84 -0.92 -7.00
C TYR A 36 -5.59 0.41 -7.75
N PHE A 37 -4.38 0.65 -8.23
CA PHE A 37 -4.05 1.88 -8.96
C PHE A 37 -4.59 1.91 -10.40
N ALA A 38 -4.83 0.75 -11.01
CA ALA A 38 -5.43 0.65 -12.33
C ALA A 38 -6.94 0.98 -12.30
N GLU A 39 -7.65 0.55 -11.26
CA GLU A 39 -9.09 0.75 -11.12
C GLU A 39 -9.44 2.17 -10.65
N ARG A 40 -8.50 2.90 -10.03
CA ARG A 40 -8.63 4.30 -9.59
C ARG A 40 -9.99 4.58 -8.91
N PRO A 41 -10.24 4.02 -7.72
CA PRO A 41 -11.50 4.25 -7.02
C PRO A 41 -11.74 5.76 -6.79
N GLU A 42 -13.00 6.21 -6.94
CA GLU A 42 -13.37 7.61 -6.72
C GLU A 42 -13.08 8.09 -5.29
N VAL A 43 -13.06 7.16 -4.32
CA VAL A 43 -12.69 7.41 -2.93
C VAL A 43 -11.50 6.52 -2.58
N PRO A 44 -10.37 7.08 -2.11
CA PRO A 44 -9.21 6.32 -1.66
C PRO A 44 -9.55 5.46 -0.45
N THR A 45 -9.34 4.14 -0.57
CA THR A 45 -9.60 3.19 0.52
C THR A 45 -8.33 2.78 1.26
N VAL A 46 -7.17 3.32 0.86
CA VAL A 46 -5.87 2.98 1.46
C VAL A 46 -5.12 4.23 1.92
N PHE A 47 -4.76 4.23 3.20
CA PHE A 47 -3.92 5.25 3.84
C PHE A 47 -2.59 4.65 4.26
N VAL A 48 -1.54 5.47 4.23
CA VAL A 48 -0.18 5.07 4.63
C VAL A 48 0.38 6.02 5.68
N ALA A 49 1.20 5.49 6.56
CA ALA A 49 2.00 6.24 7.50
C ALA A 49 3.45 6.32 7.00
N GLU A 50 3.97 7.53 6.87
CA GLU A 50 5.34 7.79 6.41
C GLU A 50 6.20 8.38 7.53
N ALA A 51 7.41 7.86 7.69
CA ALA A 51 8.45 8.42 8.56
C ALA A 51 9.81 8.31 7.85
N ASP A 52 10.59 9.37 7.91
CA ASP A 52 11.95 9.44 7.31
C ASP A 52 12.01 8.98 5.84
N GLY A 53 10.99 9.35 5.05
CA GLY A 53 10.91 9.04 3.63
C GLY A 53 10.57 7.57 3.31
N ARG A 54 10.08 6.80 4.29
CA ARG A 54 9.69 5.40 4.14
C ARG A 54 8.31 5.13 4.71
N LEU A 55 7.59 4.19 4.11
CA LEU A 55 6.33 3.73 4.68
C LEU A 55 6.57 2.78 5.84
N VAL A 56 5.96 3.11 6.98
CA VAL A 56 6.06 2.36 8.24
C VAL A 56 4.75 1.69 8.64
N GLY A 57 3.66 1.97 7.92
CA GLY A 57 2.36 1.35 8.17
C GLY A 57 1.36 1.70 7.08
N PHE A 58 0.28 0.94 7.04
CA PHE A 58 -0.83 1.14 6.11
C PHE A 58 -2.15 0.74 6.78
N LEU A 59 -3.26 1.24 6.23
CA LEU A 59 -4.63 0.89 6.59
C LEU A 59 -5.43 0.74 5.29
N GLU A 60 -6.11 -0.39 5.12
CA GLU A 60 -7.01 -0.67 4.00
C GLU A 60 -8.45 -0.76 4.53
N LEU A 61 -9.42 -0.14 3.84
CA LEU A 61 -10.86 -0.12 4.17
C LEU A 61 -11.68 -0.93 3.17
#